data_AF-A0A7C1L281-F1
#
_entry.id   AF-A0A7C1L281-F1
#
_cell.length_a   1.000
_cell.length_b   1.000
_cell.length_c   1.000
_cell.angle_alpha   90.00
_cell.angle_beta   90.00
_cell.angle_gamma   90.00
#
_symmetry.space_group_name_H-M   'P 1'
#
loop_
_entity.id
_entity.type
_entity.pdbx_description
1 polymer ?
#
loop_
_entity_poly.entity_id
_entity_poly.type
_entity_poly.pdbx_seq_one_letter_code
_entity_poly.pdbx_strand_id
1 'polypeptide(L)'
;YADILDIPCVFSSNGDGFIFHDRTATGDVEKTLNLDQFPSSTELWEKYRQYKGIETSEQERVASQDYFFDGSGKTPRYYQQIAINRTIEAITQGQNRILLVMATGTGKTYTAFQIVYRLWKSNTRKRILFLADRNALIDQTRRNDFKHFKGKRSKTGYHV
;
A
#
# COMPACT_ATOMS: atom_id res chain seq x y z
N TYR A 1 18.48 -3.04 0.04
CA TYR A 1 17.21 -2.78 -0.68
C TYR A 1 15.97 -3.20 0.10
N ALA A 2 15.98 -4.35 0.77
CA ALA A 2 14.80 -4.90 1.46
C ALA A 2 14.15 -3.98 2.49
N ASP A 3 14.96 -3.31 3.33
CA ASP A 3 14.44 -2.36 4.33
C ASP A 3 13.75 -1.16 3.69
N ILE A 4 14.34 -0.64 2.60
CA ILE A 4 13.81 0.50 1.85
C ILE A 4 12.50 0.13 1.16
N LEU A 5 12.38 -1.09 0.65
CA LEU A 5 11.18 -1.58 -0.05
C LEU A 5 10.15 -2.21 0.89
N ASP A 6 10.49 -2.40 2.16
CA ASP A 6 9.64 -2.98 3.19
C ASP A 6 9.11 -4.38 2.83
N ILE A 7 9.98 -5.24 2.31
CA ILE A 7 9.69 -6.60 1.84
C ILE A 7 10.41 -7.67 2.67
N PRO A 8 9.80 -8.87 2.88
CA PRO A 8 10.41 -9.92 3.68
C PRO A 8 11.39 -10.81 2.92
N CYS A 9 11.17 -10.99 1.61
CA CYS A 9 11.93 -11.94 0.80
C CYS A 9 12.99 -11.23 -0.02
N VAL A 10 14.25 -11.67 0.10
CA VAL A 10 15.39 -11.06 -0.60
C VAL A 10 16.22 -12.16 -1.25
N PHE A 11 16.57 -11.98 -2.52
CA PHE A 11 17.35 -12.95 -3.27
C PHE A 11 18.64 -12.29 -3.77
N SER A 12 19.75 -13.00 -3.62
CA SER A 12 21.01 -12.73 -4.30
C SER A 12 21.35 -13.93 -5.18
N SER A 13 21.91 -13.71 -6.37
CA SER A 13 22.27 -14.78 -7.30
C SER A 13 23.51 -14.40 -8.09
N ASN A 14 24.33 -15.40 -8.40
CA ASN A 14 25.45 -15.33 -9.32
C ASN A 14 25.20 -16.10 -10.63
N GLY A 15 24.01 -16.69 -10.81
CA GLY A 15 23.65 -17.51 -11.98
C GLY A 15 23.62 -19.03 -11.75
N ASP A 16 24.26 -19.53 -10.68
CA ASP A 16 24.29 -20.99 -10.38
C ASP A 16 23.26 -21.40 -9.32
N GLY A 17 22.66 -20.43 -8.64
CA GLY A 17 21.68 -20.62 -7.58
C GLY A 17 21.30 -19.31 -6.93
N PHE A 18 20.64 -19.37 -5.78
CA PHE A 18 20.19 -18.22 -5.02
C PHE A 18 20.62 -18.31 -3.57
N ILE A 19 20.99 -17.18 -2.98
CA ILE A 19 20.96 -16.97 -1.53
C ILE A 19 19.64 -16.27 -1.24
N PHE A 20 18.76 -16.96 -0.54
CA PHE A 20 17.48 -16.44 -0.09
C PHE A 20 17.60 -15.99 1.36
N HIS A 21 17.40 -14.70 1.58
CA HIS A 21 17.29 -14.12 2.92
C HIS A 21 15.82 -13.86 3.24
N ASP A 22 15.32 -14.56 4.25
CA ASP A 22 13.93 -14.59 4.70
C ASP A 22 13.77 -13.87 6.06
N ARG A 23 13.19 -12.68 6.01
CA ARG A 23 12.99 -11.84 7.20
C ARG A 23 11.82 -12.27 8.08
N THR A 24 11.07 -13.31 7.71
CA THR A 24 10.03 -13.88 8.59
C THR A 24 10.53 -15.08 9.39
N ALA A 25 11.73 -15.57 9.10
CA ALA A 25 12.32 -16.68 9.81
C ALA A 25 12.69 -16.30 11.26
N THR A 26 12.41 -17.22 12.19
CA THR A 26 12.78 -17.08 13.62
C THR A 26 14.11 -17.75 13.96
N GLY A 27 14.76 -18.38 12.99
CA GLY A 27 16.04 -19.08 13.12
C GLY A 27 16.96 -18.70 11.97
N ASP A 28 17.36 -19.67 11.15
CA ASP A 28 18.20 -19.43 9.97
C ASP A 28 17.46 -18.53 8.97
N VAL A 29 17.91 -17.27 8.91
CA VAL A 29 17.39 -16.25 8.00
C VAL A 29 17.90 -16.41 6.57
N GLU A 30 18.99 -17.17 6.36
CA GLU A 30 19.59 -17.37 5.04
C GLU A 30 19.55 -18.83 4.61
N LYS A 31 19.18 -19.07 3.36
CA LYS A 31 19.13 -20.38 2.74
C LYS A 31 19.73 -20.33 1.34
N THR A 32 20.55 -21.32 1.01
CA THR A 32 21.01 -21.52 -0.37
C THR A 32 19.98 -22.36 -1.12
N LEU A 33 19.57 -21.90 -2.30
CA LEU A 33 18.61 -22.55 -3.18
C LEU A 33 19.27 -22.84 -4.52
N ASN A 34 18.99 -24.01 -5.09
CA ASN A 34 19.33 -24.33 -6.47
C ASN A 34 18.40 -23.57 -7.45
N LEU A 35 18.74 -23.58 -8.74
CA LEU A 35 17.97 -22.89 -9.79
C LEU A 35 16.52 -23.36 -9.91
N ASP A 36 16.25 -24.62 -9.63
CA ASP A 36 14.93 -25.26 -9.64
C ASP A 36 14.15 -25.09 -8.32
N GLN A 37 14.78 -24.48 -7.31
CA GLN A 37 14.22 -24.30 -5.97
C GLN A 37 13.76 -22.86 -5.71
N PHE A 38 13.59 -22.04 -6.76
CA PHE A 38 13.07 -20.69 -6.60
C PHE A 38 11.62 -20.75 -6.06
N PRO A 39 11.29 -20.03 -4.96
CA PRO A 39 9.97 -20.12 -4.36
C PRO A 39 8.86 -19.67 -5.31
N SER A 40 7.74 -20.38 -5.28
CA SER A 40 6.53 -20.01 -6.01
C SER A 40 5.93 -18.70 -5.51
N SER A 41 5.12 -18.04 -6.34
CA SER A 41 4.40 -16.83 -5.94
C SER A 41 3.51 -17.02 -4.72
N THR A 42 2.98 -18.24 -4.52
CA THR A 42 2.13 -18.59 -3.37
C THR A 42 2.95 -18.62 -2.08
N GLU A 43 4.12 -19.27 -2.09
CA GLU A 43 5.02 -19.31 -0.93
C GLU A 43 5.53 -17.91 -0.56
N LEU A 44 5.86 -17.09 -1.57
CA LEU A 44 6.27 -15.70 -1.34
C LEU A 44 5.14 -14.86 -0.76
N TRP A 45 3.89 -15.10 -1.21
CA TRP A 45 2.71 -14.43 -0.66
C TRP A 45 2.45 -14.80 0.79
N GLU A 46 2.57 -16.07 1.16
CA GLU A 46 2.43 -16.53 2.54
C GLU A 46 3.45 -15.87 3.47
N LYS A 47 4.72 -15.78 3.03
CA LYS A 47 5.75 -15.02 3.76
C LYS A 47 5.42 -13.55 3.86
N TYR A 48 4.92 -12.93 2.79
CA TYR A 48 4.45 -11.54 2.84
C TYR A 48 3.33 -11.35 3.86
N ARG A 49 2.34 -12.24 3.88
CA ARG A 49 1.23 -12.21 4.84
C ARG A 49 1.72 -12.36 6.28
N GLN A 50 2.63 -13.29 6.53
CA GLN A 50 3.25 -13.47 7.85
C GLN A 50 3.99 -12.20 8.29
N TYR A 51 4.81 -11.63 7.40
CA TYR A 51 5.60 -10.42 7.67
C TYR A 51 4.72 -9.20 7.99
N LYS A 52 3.58 -9.07 7.31
CA LYS A 52 2.65 -7.94 7.48
C LYS A 52 1.55 -8.17 8.52
N GLY A 53 1.43 -9.38 9.09
CA GLY A 53 0.33 -9.73 9.98
C GLY A 53 -1.03 -9.71 9.27
N ILE A 54 -1.10 -10.29 8.06
CA ILE A 54 -2.34 -10.45 7.27
C ILE A 54 -2.92 -11.85 7.56
N GLU A 55 -3.79 -11.92 8.55
CA GLU A 55 -4.32 -13.17 9.10
C GLU A 55 -5.71 -13.50 8.54
N THR A 56 -6.52 -12.47 8.28
CA THR A 56 -7.93 -12.63 7.89
C THR A 56 -8.15 -12.42 6.40
N SER A 57 -9.18 -13.07 5.85
CA SER A 57 -9.61 -12.85 4.47
C SER A 57 -10.03 -11.40 4.20
N GLU A 58 -10.50 -10.67 5.23
CA GLU A 58 -10.77 -9.24 5.09
C GLU A 58 -9.48 -8.45 4.90
N GLN A 59 -8.47 -8.64 5.76
CA GLN A 59 -7.17 -7.96 5.64
C GLN A 59 -6.54 -8.24 4.27
N GLU A 60 -6.53 -9.51 3.85
CA GLU A 60 -6.01 -9.92 2.55
C GLU A 60 -6.74 -9.24 1.40
N ARG A 61 -8.08 -9.24 1.42
CA ARG A 61 -8.89 -8.61 0.40
C ARG A 61 -8.65 -7.10 0.28
N VAL A 62 -8.35 -6.40 1.38
CA VAL A 62 -8.01 -4.97 1.33
C VAL A 62 -6.55 -4.77 0.85
N ALA A 63 -5.63 -5.59 1.33
CA ALA A 63 -4.20 -5.55 1.00
C ALA A 63 -3.92 -5.88 -0.48
N SER A 64 -4.75 -6.71 -1.11
CA SER A 64 -4.65 -7.08 -2.53
C SER A 64 -5.40 -6.16 -3.49
N GLN A 65 -6.09 -5.11 -3.00
CA GLN A 65 -6.75 -4.15 -3.89
C GLN A 65 -5.74 -3.40 -4.76
N ASP A 66 -6.02 -3.37 -6.05
CA ASP A 66 -5.27 -2.57 -7.02
C ASP A 66 -5.33 -1.07 -6.68
N TYR A 67 -4.29 -0.37 -7.11
CA TYR A 67 -4.28 1.09 -7.12
C TYR A 67 -5.28 1.62 -8.15
N PHE A 68 -5.81 2.81 -7.89
CA PHE A 68 -6.55 3.53 -8.91
C PHE A 68 -5.65 3.88 -10.09
N PHE A 69 -6.15 3.62 -11.30
CA PHE A 69 -5.49 3.91 -12.56
C PHE A 69 -6.37 4.86 -13.37
N ASP A 70 -5.80 5.99 -13.79
CA ASP A 70 -6.49 7.06 -14.53
C ASP A 70 -6.19 7.04 -16.03
N GLY A 71 -5.50 6.01 -16.53
CA GLY A 71 -5.07 5.92 -17.94
C GLY A 71 -3.80 6.71 -18.27
N SER A 72 -3.25 7.51 -17.36
CA SER A 72 -2.05 8.32 -17.62
C SER A 72 -0.73 7.53 -17.59
N GLY A 73 -0.77 6.25 -17.22
CA GLY A 73 0.43 5.43 -16.99
C GLY A 73 1.10 5.68 -15.63
N LYS A 74 0.59 6.62 -14.83
CA LYS A 74 1.18 6.99 -13.54
C LYS A 74 0.85 5.97 -12.45
N THR A 75 1.89 5.33 -11.91
CA THR A 75 1.79 4.45 -10.73
C THR A 75 2.45 5.08 -9.50
N PRO A 76 2.08 4.65 -8.27
CA PRO A 76 2.73 5.17 -7.08
C PRO A 76 4.21 4.80 -7.05
N ARG A 77 5.07 5.76 -6.66
CA ARG A 77 6.50 5.52 -6.40
C ARG A 77 6.69 4.55 -5.22
N TYR A 78 7.84 3.89 -5.11
CA TYR A 78 8.07 2.86 -4.07
C TYR A 78 7.70 3.34 -2.65
N TYR A 79 8.11 4.54 -2.25
CA TYR A 79 7.79 5.09 -0.93
C TYR A 79 6.30 5.44 -0.75
N GLN A 80 5.60 5.76 -1.85
CA GLN A 80 4.16 5.97 -1.82
C GLN A 80 3.44 4.63 -1.67
N GLN A 81 3.89 3.58 -2.36
CA GLN A 81 3.35 2.22 -2.20
C GLN A 81 3.49 1.75 -0.75
N ILE A 82 4.67 1.92 -0.14
CA ILE A 82 4.91 1.58 1.26
C ILE A 82 3.99 2.38 2.18
N ALA A 83 3.89 3.69 1.99
CA ALA A 83 3.00 4.54 2.77
C ALA A 83 1.53 4.11 2.66
N ILE A 84 1.06 3.78 1.45
CA ILE A 84 -0.30 3.31 1.22
C ILE A 84 -0.51 1.95 1.90
N ASN A 85 0.36 0.97 1.63
CA ASN A 85 0.26 -0.39 2.17
C ASN A 85 0.27 -0.40 3.69
N ARG A 86 1.25 0.25 4.32
CA ARG A 86 1.33 0.32 5.78
C ARG A 86 0.11 0.99 6.40
N THR A 87 -0.44 2.02 5.76
CA THR A 87 -1.66 2.68 6.25
C THR A 87 -2.86 1.74 6.16
N ILE A 88 -3.00 1.02 5.04
CA ILE A 88 -4.07 0.04 4.85
C ILE A 88 -3.96 -1.09 5.88
N GLU A 89 -2.77 -1.68 6.03
CA GLU A 89 -2.46 -2.75 6.98
C GLU A 89 -2.77 -2.33 8.42
N ALA A 90 -2.31 -1.13 8.83
CA ALA A 90 -2.62 -0.59 10.15
C ALA A 90 -4.13 -0.41 10.38
N ILE A 91 -4.87 0.10 9.40
CA ILE A 91 -6.34 0.26 9.50
C ILE A 91 -7.03 -1.10 9.66
N THR A 92 -6.62 -2.11 8.90
CA THR A 92 -7.23 -3.46 8.95
C THR A 92 -6.82 -4.25 10.19
N GLN A 93 -5.74 -3.85 10.86
CA GLN A 93 -5.37 -4.31 12.20
C GLN A 93 -6.09 -3.55 13.33
N GLY A 94 -7.04 -2.66 12.99
CA GLY A 94 -7.84 -1.94 13.98
C GLY A 94 -7.19 -0.67 14.54
N GLN A 95 -6.07 -0.21 13.97
CA GLN A 95 -5.46 1.05 14.38
C GLN A 95 -6.35 2.23 13.95
N ASN A 96 -6.88 2.95 14.94
CA ASN A 96 -7.80 4.06 14.72
C ASN A 96 -7.11 5.42 14.50
N ARG A 97 -5.79 5.50 14.75
CA ARG A 97 -4.99 6.73 14.63
C ARG A 97 -3.64 6.39 14.00
N ILE A 98 -3.38 6.97 12.84
CA ILE A 98 -2.16 6.75 12.05
C ILE A 98 -1.60 8.11 11.65
N LEU A 99 -0.29 8.30 11.81
CA LEU A 99 0.43 9.49 11.36
C LEU A 99 1.38 9.10 10.23
N LEU A 100 1.20 9.72 9.06
CA LEU A 100 2.09 9.56 7.92
C LEU A 100 2.88 10.85 7.71
N VAL A 101 4.20 10.79 7.88
CA VAL A 101 5.10 11.93 7.67
C VAL A 101 5.73 11.83 6.28
N MET A 102 5.52 12.85 5.46
CA MET A 102 6.05 12.92 4.09
C MET A 102 6.52 14.34 3.78
N ALA A 103 7.71 14.46 3.19
CA ALA A 103 8.26 15.74 2.75
C ALA A 103 7.35 16.46 1.72
N THR A 104 7.51 17.78 1.56
CA THR A 104 6.81 18.54 0.52
C THR A 104 7.27 18.11 -0.87
N GLY A 105 6.35 18.07 -1.84
CA GLY A 105 6.65 17.61 -3.20
C GLY A 105 6.68 16.09 -3.43
N THR A 106 6.54 15.26 -2.38
CA THR A 106 6.56 13.79 -2.52
C THR A 106 5.18 13.17 -2.82
N GLY A 107 4.17 13.99 -3.10
CA GLY A 107 2.86 13.53 -3.56
C GLY A 107 1.90 13.06 -2.46
N LYS A 108 1.91 13.71 -1.28
CA LYS A 108 0.97 13.47 -0.17
C LYS A 108 -0.49 13.31 -0.62
N THR A 109 -0.97 14.22 -1.47
CA THR A 109 -2.35 14.20 -1.98
C THR A 109 -2.65 12.93 -2.79
N TYR A 110 -1.72 12.52 -3.65
CA TYR A 110 -1.86 11.30 -4.44
C TYR A 110 -1.84 10.04 -3.56
N THR A 111 -0.92 9.98 -2.59
CA THR A 111 -0.86 8.89 -1.59
C THR A 111 -2.16 8.80 -0.80
N ALA A 112 -2.67 9.92 -0.29
CA ALA A 112 -3.94 9.95 0.44
C ALA A 112 -5.11 9.49 -0.44
N PHE A 113 -5.18 9.94 -1.68
CA PHE A 113 -6.21 9.50 -2.63
C PHE A 113 -6.18 7.98 -2.84
N GLN A 114 -5.01 7.37 -3.04
CA GLN A 114 -4.88 5.92 -3.22
C GLN A 114 -5.32 5.13 -1.96
N ILE A 115 -5.01 5.63 -0.76
CA ILE A 115 -5.50 5.05 0.50
C ILE A 115 -7.03 5.08 0.53
N VAL A 116 -7.63 6.25 0.28
CA VAL A 116 -9.10 6.41 0.24
C VAL A 116 -9.73 5.48 -0.79
N TYR A 117 -9.14 5.40 -1.99
CA TYR A 117 -9.61 4.54 -3.06
C TYR A 117 -9.63 3.07 -2.64
N ARG A 118 -8.53 2.55 -2.10
CA ARG A 118 -8.43 1.14 -1.71
C ARG A 118 -9.39 0.79 -0.56
N LEU A 119 -9.56 1.68 0.42
CA LEU A 119 -10.54 1.50 1.50
C LEU A 119 -11.99 1.53 1.01
N TRP A 120 -12.29 2.36 0.02
CA TRP A 120 -13.60 2.46 -0.58
C TRP A 120 -13.91 1.28 -1.50
N LYS A 121 -12.97 0.91 -2.38
CA LYS A 121 -13.10 -0.20 -3.33
C LYS A 121 -13.23 -1.54 -2.62
N SER A 122 -12.49 -1.73 -1.53
CA SER A 122 -12.67 -2.86 -0.62
C SER A 122 -13.91 -2.76 0.27
N ASN A 123 -14.75 -1.72 0.18
CA ASN A 123 -15.94 -1.59 1.02
C ASN A 123 -15.67 -1.64 2.55
N THR A 124 -14.42 -1.46 2.99
CA THR A 124 -14.02 -1.44 4.41
C THR A 124 -14.45 -0.14 5.08
N ARG A 125 -14.43 0.99 4.36
CA ARG A 125 -14.93 2.28 4.85
C ARG A 125 -15.89 2.91 3.85
N LYS A 126 -17.14 3.12 4.27
CA LYS A 126 -18.22 3.69 3.43
C LYS A 126 -18.31 5.21 3.49
N ARG A 127 -17.75 5.84 4.54
CA ARG A 127 -17.77 7.28 4.76
C ARG A 127 -16.36 7.74 5.08
N ILE A 128 -15.82 8.63 4.25
CA ILE A 128 -14.47 9.16 4.39
C ILE A 128 -14.56 10.67 4.30
N LEU A 129 -13.96 11.35 5.28
CA LEU A 129 -13.82 12.80 5.32
C LEU A 129 -12.35 13.14 5.06
N PHE A 130 -12.08 13.84 3.96
CA PHE A 130 -10.76 14.35 3.63
C PHE A 130 -10.73 15.86 3.90
N LEU A 131 -9.92 16.27 4.87
CA LEU A 131 -9.75 17.67 5.25
C LEU A 131 -8.40 18.18 4.74
N ALA A 132 -8.40 19.32 4.08
CA ALA A 132 -7.19 20.02 3.71
C ALA A 132 -7.49 21.51 3.46
N ASP A 133 -6.44 22.32 3.54
CA ASP A 133 -6.53 23.76 3.38
C ASP A 133 -7.00 24.15 1.95
N ARG A 134 -7.78 25.24 1.86
CA ARG A 134 -8.39 25.72 0.61
C ARG A 134 -7.37 25.84 -0.53
N ASN A 135 -6.17 26.37 -0.25
CA ASN A 135 -5.22 26.71 -1.29
C ASN A 135 -4.52 25.47 -1.90
N ALA A 136 -4.41 24.38 -1.13
CA ALA A 136 -3.80 23.14 -1.60
C ALA A 136 -4.72 22.33 -2.54
N LEU A 137 -6.04 22.56 -2.49
CA LEU A 137 -7.05 21.75 -3.18
C LEU A 137 -7.71 22.41 -4.39
N ILE A 138 -7.70 23.75 -4.47
CA ILE A 138 -8.49 24.49 -5.45
C ILE A 138 -8.09 24.16 -6.90
N ASP A 139 -6.82 23.86 -7.18
CA ASP A 139 -6.38 23.59 -8.55
C ASP A 139 -6.12 22.13 -8.92
N GLN A 140 -5.60 21.28 -8.03
CA GLN A 140 -5.22 19.90 -8.40
C GLN A 140 -6.28 18.83 -8.05
N THR A 141 -6.95 18.94 -6.91
CA THR A 141 -7.76 17.83 -6.37
C THR A 141 -9.26 17.94 -6.73
N ARG A 142 -9.77 19.17 -6.89
CA ARG A 142 -11.19 19.42 -7.24
C ARG A 142 -11.52 19.11 -8.69
N ARG A 143 -10.54 19.19 -9.60
CA ARG A 143 -10.80 19.03 -11.04
C ARG A 143 -10.63 17.61 -11.56
N ASN A 144 -9.81 16.70 -10.99
CA ASN A 144 -9.63 15.37 -11.61
C ASN A 144 -9.63 14.16 -10.64
N ASP A 145 -8.92 14.21 -9.51
CA ASP A 145 -8.64 12.98 -8.74
C ASP A 145 -9.90 12.36 -8.10
N PHE A 146 -10.64 13.12 -7.30
CA PHE A 146 -11.80 12.60 -6.54
C PHE A 146 -13.13 12.61 -7.32
N LYS A 147 -13.12 13.01 -8.60
CA LYS A 147 -14.32 12.96 -9.45
C LYS A 147 -14.88 11.53 -9.55
N HIS A 148 -14.01 10.52 -9.49
CA HIS A 148 -14.37 9.11 -9.56
C HIS A 148 -15.24 8.61 -8.39
N PHE A 149 -15.33 9.37 -7.29
CA PHE A 149 -16.21 9.05 -6.17
C PHE A 149 -17.58 9.77 -6.25
N LYS A 150 -17.80 10.65 -7.24
CA LYS A 150 -19.07 11.39 -7.42
C LYS A 150 -20.15 10.46 -7.97
N GLY A 151 -20.79 9.72 -7.07
CA GLY A 151 -21.98 8.91 -7.34
C GLY A 151 -22.66 8.39 -6.07
N LYS A 152 -21.95 8.35 -4.92
CA LYS A 152 -22.51 7.93 -3.63
C LYS A 152 -22.26 9.01 -2.57
N ARG A 153 -23.22 9.94 -2.43
CA ARG A 153 -23.32 10.95 -1.35
C ARG A 153 -21.99 11.59 -0.92
N SER A 154 -21.24 12.18 -1.86
CA SER A 154 -20.19 13.14 -1.50
C SER A 154 -20.85 14.48 -1.18
N LYS A 155 -20.95 14.83 0.11
CA LYS A 155 -21.26 16.20 0.53
C LYS A 155 -19.95 16.94 0.73
N THR A 156 -19.65 17.85 -0.20
CA THR A 156 -18.56 18.82 -0.01
C THR A 156 -19.12 19.99 0.80
N GLY A 157 -18.89 19.99 2.11
CA GLY A 157 -19.23 21.10 3.00
C GLY A 157 -18.01 21.96 3.28
N TYR A 158 -18.21 23.27 3.39
CA TYR A 158 -17.23 24.17 3.97
C TYR A 158 -17.70 24.51 5.38
N HIS A 159 -16.83 24.34 6.37
CA HIS A 159 -17.04 24.92 7.68
C HIS A 159 -16.01 26.04 7.81
N VAL A 160 -16.51 27.27 7.97
CA VAL A 160 -15.76 28.47 8.32
C VAL A 160 -15.66 28.51 9.84
#